data_AF-A0A3R9ZKX8-F1
#
_entry.id   AF-A0A3R9ZKX8-F1
#
_cell.length_a   1.000
_cell.length_b   1.000
_cell.length_c   1.000
_cell.angle_alpha   90.00
_cell.angle_beta   90.00
_cell.angle_gamma   90.00
#
_symmetry.space_group_name_H-M   'P 1'
#
loop_
_entity.id
_entity.type
_entity.pdbx_description
1 polymer ?
#
loop_
_entity_poly.entity_id
_entity_poly.type
_entity_poly.pdbx_seq_one_letter_code
_entity_poly.pdbx_strand_id
1 'polypeptide(L)'
;MLKKIIFFIFFIILQLQHKVIANESKELNLDIKNIIYNGHELKFDILLNIKNGWNLYSNKDSDFGIPLNLKLFKNKLHELTSNIEYPPSISEIKIINGKKFISNFYKNHTLIKVSTYIDNADDLNKLYLKIKYSLCNSTCIYKTEIFHLKDYFSTNFGYTNNTTNFQQILFYIVISLIGGLILNFMPCVISIMSLKIISFVKLRSTSNHKVKINIIYYIFGIISFFIFLAIITIILKHIGLTIGWGIHFQNPYFIMLLILILLIMASNLCGDFEFQLSHKFLTKISNLKINKELFSNYFNGLFIAVLSTSCTAPFLSTAVTYSLTQNNIHILINYFFIAIGMSTPYILILISPNLLKFIPKPGKWLSKFKKFLAIIFILNVVWLLYVLNNQINFTSLILFIGFLIILKKVSMSLLNSMNKFNSKLLIVTLTIASFVFFVNFIVNYDKTIKNNELLIKDKWNDFNYELIRTEVANNNIVFVQITADWCATCKINELLVLDNTYIYKIFKNNKVKLFKADYTLKNDHIYQYLKDHNRYGIPMYIMYGPNNKKGLILSEILTFNKICTAINAVK
;
A
#
# COMPACT_ATOMS: atom_id res chain seq x y z
N MET A 1 22.12 -1.07 -24.70
CA MET A 1 21.22 -2.13 -24.21
C MET A 1 20.56 -1.83 -22.86
N LEU A 2 21.29 -1.33 -21.85
CA LEU A 2 20.78 -1.11 -20.49
C LEU A 2 19.52 -0.20 -20.41
N LYS A 3 19.46 0.88 -21.19
CA LYS A 3 18.27 1.77 -21.25
C LYS A 3 17.01 1.08 -21.80
N LYS A 4 17.15 0.17 -22.78
CA LYS A 4 16.01 -0.58 -23.35
C LYS A 4 15.50 -1.65 -22.38
N ILE A 5 16.40 -2.27 -21.62
CA ILE A 5 16.06 -3.26 -20.58
C ILE A 5 15.31 -2.60 -19.42
N ILE A 6 15.77 -1.43 -18.95
CA ILE A 6 15.09 -0.67 -17.89
C ILE A 6 13.69 -0.22 -18.33
N PHE A 7 13.55 0.24 -19.57
CA PHE A 7 12.24 0.64 -20.13
C PHE A 7 11.29 -0.55 -20.29
N PHE A 8 11.81 -1.71 -20.70
CA PHE A 8 11.04 -2.94 -20.86
C PHE A 8 10.58 -3.54 -19.52
N ILE A 9 11.46 -3.51 -18.50
CA ILE A 9 11.12 -3.93 -17.13
C ILE A 9 10.07 -2.99 -16.52
N PHE A 10 10.18 -1.68 -16.74
CA PHE A 10 9.19 -0.70 -16.31
C PHE A 10 7.82 -0.95 -16.97
N PHE A 11 7.79 -1.30 -18.26
CA PHE A 11 6.56 -1.58 -18.99
C PHE A 11 5.88 -2.89 -18.56
N ILE A 12 6.67 -3.93 -18.25
CA ILE A 12 6.15 -5.21 -17.73
C ILE A 12 5.56 -5.05 -16.32
N ILE A 13 6.20 -4.26 -15.45
CA ILE A 13 5.69 -3.96 -14.10
C ILE A 13 4.34 -3.22 -14.19
N LEU A 14 4.17 -2.35 -15.18
CA LEU A 14 2.92 -1.62 -15.42
C LEU A 14 1.77 -2.53 -15.88
N GLN A 15 2.06 -3.57 -16.66
CA GLN A 15 1.05 -4.52 -17.16
C GLN A 15 0.62 -5.55 -16.10
N LEU A 16 1.50 -5.91 -15.17
CA LEU A 16 1.20 -6.91 -14.12
C LEU A 16 0.26 -6.38 -13.03
N GLN A 17 0.16 -5.06 -12.82
CA GLN A 17 -0.78 -4.47 -11.85
C GLN A 17 -2.25 -4.51 -12.31
N HIS A 18 -2.53 -4.80 -13.59
CA HIS A 18 -3.86 -4.66 -14.16
C HIS A 18 -4.81 -5.85 -13.91
N LYS A 19 -4.36 -6.95 -13.30
CA LYS A 19 -5.10 -8.23 -13.29
C LYS A 19 -5.68 -8.67 -11.94
N VAL A 20 -5.59 -7.87 -10.87
CA VAL A 20 -5.98 -8.29 -9.51
C VAL A 20 -6.97 -7.32 -8.88
N ILE A 21 -8.22 -7.28 -9.37
CA ILE A 21 -9.33 -6.64 -8.64
C ILE A 21 -10.64 -7.35 -8.99
N ALA A 22 -11.21 -8.09 -8.04
CA ALA A 22 -12.66 -8.22 -7.83
C ALA A 22 -12.94 -9.19 -6.66
N ASN A 23 -13.40 -8.66 -5.53
CA ASN A 23 -14.45 -9.31 -4.73
C ASN A 23 -14.98 -8.31 -3.70
N GLU A 24 -16.13 -7.71 -4.02
CA GLU A 24 -16.87 -6.77 -3.18
C GLU A 24 -18.08 -7.49 -2.55
N SER A 25 -18.35 -7.21 -1.28
CA SER A 25 -19.45 -7.77 -0.49
C SER A 25 -20.82 -7.25 -0.97
N LYS A 26 -21.62 -8.11 -1.64
CA LYS A 26 -22.98 -7.80 -2.14
C LYS A 26 -24.08 -8.02 -1.10
N GLU A 27 -25.22 -7.32 -1.25
CA GLU A 27 -26.44 -7.47 -0.41
C GLU A 27 -27.12 -8.84 -0.55
N LEU A 28 -26.92 -9.50 -1.69
CA LEU A 28 -27.23 -10.90 -1.95
C LEU A 28 -25.96 -11.56 -2.45
N ASN A 29 -25.47 -12.55 -1.72
CA ASN A 29 -24.34 -13.34 -2.16
C ASN A 29 -24.85 -14.63 -2.78
N LEU A 30 -24.40 -14.93 -3.99
CA LEU A 30 -24.74 -16.15 -4.71
C LEU A 30 -23.54 -17.07 -4.70
N ASP A 31 -23.75 -18.27 -4.18
CA ASP A 31 -22.84 -19.40 -4.31
C ASP A 31 -23.55 -20.55 -5.05
N ILE A 32 -22.75 -21.40 -5.68
CA ILE A 32 -23.23 -22.63 -6.31
C ILE A 32 -22.60 -23.80 -5.55
N LYS A 33 -23.37 -24.83 -5.22
CA LYS A 33 -22.93 -26.01 -4.46
C LYS A 33 -23.40 -27.30 -5.14
N ASN A 34 -22.90 -28.44 -4.69
CA ASN A 34 -23.35 -29.79 -5.10
C ASN A 34 -23.40 -30.00 -6.62
N ILE A 35 -22.32 -29.65 -7.31
CA ILE A 35 -22.23 -29.74 -8.77
C ILE A 35 -21.90 -31.18 -9.16
N ILE A 36 -22.81 -31.84 -9.86
CA ILE A 36 -22.69 -33.22 -10.33
C ILE A 36 -22.89 -33.24 -11.84
N TYR A 37 -21.94 -33.81 -12.56
CA TYR A 37 -22.03 -33.98 -14.02
C TYR A 37 -21.81 -35.44 -14.39
N ASN A 38 -22.82 -36.04 -15.02
CA ASN A 38 -22.83 -37.46 -15.38
C ASN A 38 -22.62 -37.69 -16.89
N GLY A 39 -21.94 -36.76 -17.59
CA GLY A 39 -21.67 -36.84 -19.04
C GLY A 39 -22.78 -36.30 -19.93
N HIS A 40 -24.05 -36.42 -19.54
CA HIS A 40 -25.20 -35.86 -20.29
C HIS A 40 -26.08 -34.94 -19.46
N GLU A 41 -26.03 -35.04 -18.13
CA GLU A 41 -26.85 -34.28 -17.21
C GLU A 41 -25.96 -33.54 -16.20
N LEU A 42 -26.21 -32.24 -16.03
CA LEU A 42 -25.57 -31.38 -15.03
C LEU A 42 -26.60 -31.01 -13.96
N LYS A 43 -26.29 -31.31 -12.69
CA LYS A 43 -27.06 -30.92 -11.51
C LYS A 43 -26.24 -29.99 -10.64
N PHE A 44 -26.83 -28.92 -10.12
CA PHE A 44 -26.19 -28.05 -9.15
C PHE A 44 -27.22 -27.31 -8.30
N ASP A 45 -26.80 -26.91 -7.11
CA ASP A 45 -27.61 -26.17 -6.16
C ASP A 45 -27.16 -24.70 -6.13
N ILE A 46 -28.08 -23.76 -6.29
CA ILE A 46 -27.83 -22.33 -6.12
C ILE A 46 -28.15 -21.95 -4.67
N LEU A 47 -27.15 -21.56 -3.90
CA LEU A 47 -27.30 -21.02 -2.55
C LEU A 47 -27.32 -19.49 -2.59
N LEU A 48 -28.47 -18.92 -2.25
CA LEU A 48 -28.68 -17.49 -2.13
C LEU A 48 -28.62 -17.07 -0.67
N ASN A 49 -27.55 -16.40 -0.27
CA ASN A 49 -27.37 -15.84 1.07
C ASN A 49 -27.87 -14.38 1.10
N ILE A 50 -28.95 -14.17 1.85
CA ILE A 50 -29.67 -12.91 1.97
C ILE A 50 -29.24 -12.24 3.28
N LYS A 51 -28.79 -10.98 3.21
CA LYS A 51 -28.39 -10.22 4.39
C LYS A 51 -29.54 -10.10 5.40
N ASN A 52 -29.24 -10.24 6.69
CA ASN A 52 -30.23 -10.10 7.76
C ASN A 52 -31.06 -8.81 7.62
N GLY A 53 -32.38 -8.95 7.71
CA GLY A 53 -33.35 -7.87 7.53
C GLY A 53 -33.86 -7.68 6.09
N TRP A 54 -33.27 -8.34 5.09
CA TRP A 54 -33.76 -8.30 3.71
C TRP A 54 -34.59 -9.54 3.36
N ASN A 55 -35.61 -9.34 2.53
CA ASN A 55 -36.49 -10.38 2.01
C ASN A 55 -36.32 -10.50 0.49
N LEU A 56 -36.00 -11.70 0.00
CA LEU A 56 -35.92 -12.00 -1.43
C LEU A 56 -37.29 -12.51 -1.90
N TYR A 57 -37.94 -11.85 -2.85
CA TYR A 57 -39.23 -12.34 -3.36
C TYR A 57 -39.07 -13.69 -4.05
N SER A 58 -40.02 -14.60 -3.83
CA SER A 58 -39.96 -15.96 -4.34
C SER A 58 -40.37 -16.05 -5.81
N ASN A 59 -40.37 -17.26 -6.37
CA ASN A 59 -40.85 -17.52 -7.72
C ASN A 59 -42.40 -17.50 -7.83
N LYS A 60 -43.13 -17.37 -6.71
CA LYS A 60 -44.58 -17.29 -6.71
C LYS A 60 -45.04 -15.84 -6.84
N ASP A 61 -46.19 -15.65 -7.48
CA ASP A 61 -46.82 -14.35 -7.60
C ASP A 61 -47.04 -13.73 -6.22
N SER A 62 -46.77 -12.44 -6.16
CA SER A 62 -46.90 -11.60 -4.96
C SER A 62 -47.43 -10.25 -5.40
N ASP A 63 -48.23 -9.61 -4.55
CA ASP A 63 -48.80 -8.29 -4.88
C ASP A 63 -47.74 -7.17 -4.87
N PHE A 64 -46.53 -7.47 -4.37
CA PHE A 64 -45.38 -6.58 -4.34
C PHE A 64 -44.14 -7.32 -4.86
N GLY A 65 -43.17 -6.59 -5.41
CA GLY A 65 -41.91 -7.17 -5.90
C GLY A 65 -42.03 -7.82 -7.29
N ILE A 66 -40.91 -8.31 -7.82
CA ILE A 66 -40.86 -9.09 -9.07
C ILE A 66 -40.45 -10.51 -8.69
N PRO A 67 -41.12 -11.56 -9.22
CA PRO A 67 -40.81 -12.93 -8.86
C PRO A 67 -39.38 -13.30 -9.27
N LEU A 68 -38.73 -14.12 -8.45
CA LEU A 68 -37.42 -14.68 -8.72
C LEU A 68 -37.47 -15.55 -9.99
N ASN A 69 -36.75 -15.13 -11.02
CA ASN A 69 -36.71 -15.83 -12.29
C ASN A 69 -35.26 -16.19 -12.65
N LEU A 70 -35.02 -17.49 -12.87
CA LEU A 70 -33.73 -18.08 -13.19
C LEU A 70 -33.79 -18.66 -14.59
N LYS A 71 -32.83 -18.26 -15.44
CA LYS A 71 -32.68 -18.79 -16.81
C LYS A 71 -31.24 -19.15 -17.11
N LEU A 72 -31.04 -20.28 -17.77
CA LEU A 72 -29.74 -20.77 -18.21
C LEU A 72 -29.54 -20.53 -19.70
N PHE A 73 -28.36 -20.02 -20.06
CA PHE A 73 -27.99 -19.72 -21.44
C PHE A 73 -26.66 -20.38 -21.81
N LYS A 74 -26.59 -20.90 -23.04
CA LYS A 74 -25.37 -21.31 -23.72
C LYS A 74 -24.93 -20.20 -24.69
N ASN A 75 -23.66 -19.78 -24.61
CA ASN A 75 -23.08 -18.72 -25.46
C ASN A 75 -23.88 -17.40 -25.50
N LYS A 76 -24.62 -17.07 -24.44
CA LYS A 76 -25.51 -15.88 -24.34
C LYS A 76 -26.65 -15.81 -25.37
N LEU A 77 -26.83 -16.81 -26.24
CA LEU A 77 -27.77 -16.78 -27.37
C LEU A 77 -28.84 -17.87 -27.30
N HIS A 78 -28.51 -19.06 -26.78
CA HIS A 78 -29.44 -20.19 -26.70
C HIS A 78 -29.88 -20.44 -25.26
N GLU A 79 -31.17 -20.29 -24.96
CA GLU A 79 -31.75 -20.67 -23.67
C GLU A 79 -31.81 -22.20 -23.57
N LEU A 80 -31.29 -22.77 -22.48
CA LEU A 80 -31.31 -24.21 -22.23
C LEU A 80 -32.59 -24.61 -21.51
N THR A 81 -33.11 -25.79 -21.82
CA THR A 81 -34.15 -26.42 -21.00
C THR A 81 -33.53 -26.89 -19.68
N SER A 82 -33.97 -26.26 -18.59
CA SER A 82 -33.51 -26.58 -17.24
C SER A 82 -34.69 -26.82 -16.32
N ASN A 83 -34.64 -27.89 -15.54
CA ASN A 83 -35.58 -28.12 -14.45
C ASN A 83 -35.08 -27.38 -13.21
N ILE A 84 -35.91 -26.51 -12.64
CA ILE A 84 -35.55 -25.65 -11.50
C ILE A 84 -36.55 -25.92 -10.37
N GLU A 85 -36.06 -26.50 -9.29
CA GLU A 85 -36.86 -26.78 -8.09
C GLU A 85 -36.65 -25.67 -7.06
N TYR A 86 -37.69 -24.86 -6.85
CA TYR A 86 -37.70 -23.79 -5.86
C TYR A 86 -38.16 -24.31 -4.49
N PRO A 87 -37.52 -23.88 -3.38
CA PRO A 87 -37.95 -24.26 -2.04
C PRO A 87 -39.28 -23.57 -1.66
N PRO A 88 -40.01 -24.09 -0.64
CA PRO A 88 -41.24 -23.46 -0.17
C PRO A 88 -40.96 -22.03 0.33
N SER A 89 -41.75 -21.08 -0.15
CA SER A 89 -41.66 -19.67 0.26
C SER A 89 -42.45 -19.39 1.52
N ILE A 90 -42.01 -18.38 2.28
CA ILE A 90 -42.77 -17.83 3.39
C ILE A 90 -43.83 -16.90 2.79
N SER A 91 -45.09 -17.09 3.18
CA SER A 91 -46.20 -16.23 2.77
C SER A 91 -46.62 -15.34 3.93
N GLU A 92 -46.63 -14.02 3.72
CA GLU A 92 -47.21 -13.05 4.65
C GLU A 92 -48.40 -12.36 3.99
N ILE A 93 -49.53 -12.33 4.69
CA ILE A 93 -50.74 -11.64 4.26
C ILE A 93 -50.85 -10.34 5.07
N LYS A 94 -50.86 -9.19 4.38
CA LYS A 94 -51.08 -7.89 4.98
C LYS A 94 -52.43 -7.34 4.56
N ILE A 95 -53.22 -6.87 5.51
CA ILE A 95 -54.50 -6.23 5.23
C ILE A 95 -54.26 -4.72 5.29
N ILE A 96 -54.38 -4.05 4.14
CA ILE A 96 -54.24 -2.59 4.05
C ILE A 96 -55.56 -2.07 3.45
N ASN A 97 -56.24 -1.19 4.18
CA ASN A 97 -57.54 -0.62 3.79
C ASN A 97 -58.58 -1.68 3.38
N GLY A 98 -58.66 -2.79 4.13
CA GLY A 98 -59.62 -3.87 3.86
C GLY A 98 -59.27 -4.80 2.69
N LYS A 99 -58.21 -4.52 1.92
CA LYS A 99 -57.70 -5.41 0.87
C LYS A 99 -56.57 -6.29 1.42
N LYS A 100 -56.63 -7.59 1.11
CA LYS A 100 -55.59 -8.57 1.45
C LYS A 100 -54.49 -8.51 0.39
N PHE A 101 -53.26 -8.31 0.83
CA PHE A 101 -52.06 -8.36 0.00
C PHE A 101 -51.21 -9.56 0.42
N ILE A 102 -50.84 -10.41 -0.53
CA ILE A 102 -50.03 -11.60 -0.32
C ILE A 102 -48.61 -11.32 -0.79
N SER A 103 -47.64 -11.57 0.09
CA SER A 103 -46.22 -11.47 -0.23
C SER A 103 -45.53 -12.81 0.02
N ASN A 104 -44.94 -13.38 -1.03
CA ASN A 104 -44.18 -14.61 -0.98
C ASN A 104 -42.68 -14.29 -1.08
N PHE A 105 -41.91 -14.64 -0.06
CA PHE A 105 -40.48 -14.32 -0.03
C PHE A 105 -39.67 -15.38 0.74
N TYR A 106 -38.36 -15.19 0.66
CA TYR A 106 -37.32 -15.99 1.28
C TYR A 106 -36.50 -15.12 2.24
N LYS A 107 -36.05 -15.70 3.36
CA LYS A 107 -35.24 -15.05 4.40
C LYS A 107 -33.95 -15.86 4.66
N ASN A 108 -32.89 -15.18 5.11
CA ASN A 108 -31.60 -15.74 5.51
C ASN A 108 -30.82 -16.44 4.39
N HIS A 109 -31.16 -17.69 4.08
CA HIS A 109 -30.50 -18.46 3.02
C HIS A 109 -31.55 -19.31 2.31
N THR A 110 -31.39 -19.45 1.00
CA THR A 110 -32.26 -20.33 0.21
C THR A 110 -31.46 -21.13 -0.80
N LEU A 111 -31.87 -22.38 -0.96
CA LEU A 111 -31.22 -23.34 -1.84
C LEU A 111 -32.21 -23.72 -2.94
N ILE A 112 -31.82 -23.46 -4.19
CA ILE A 112 -32.61 -23.76 -5.39
C ILE A 112 -31.87 -24.82 -6.19
N LYS A 113 -32.51 -25.94 -6.49
CA LYS A 113 -31.86 -27.03 -7.23
C LYS A 113 -32.10 -26.85 -8.72
N VAL A 114 -31.06 -27.05 -9.52
CA VAL A 114 -31.12 -26.90 -10.98
C VAL A 114 -30.55 -28.15 -11.63
N SER A 115 -31.29 -28.72 -12.58
CA SER A 115 -30.78 -29.75 -13.48
C SER A 115 -30.96 -29.36 -14.95
N THR A 116 -29.96 -29.63 -15.78
CA THR A 116 -29.99 -29.33 -17.23
C THR A 116 -29.20 -30.38 -18.01
N TYR A 117 -29.58 -30.60 -19.26
CA TYR A 117 -28.89 -31.54 -20.16
C TYR A 117 -27.86 -30.81 -21.01
N ILE A 118 -26.68 -31.41 -21.15
CA ILE A 118 -25.55 -30.84 -21.91
C ILE A 118 -24.95 -31.94 -22.77
N ASP A 119 -24.83 -31.68 -24.07
CA ASP A 119 -24.37 -32.65 -25.06
C ASP A 119 -22.87 -32.96 -24.95
N ASN A 120 -22.03 -31.96 -24.63
CA ASN A 120 -20.57 -32.09 -24.57
C ASN A 120 -19.94 -31.39 -23.36
N ALA A 121 -18.86 -31.95 -22.81
CA ALA A 121 -18.15 -31.39 -21.65
C ALA A 121 -17.56 -29.97 -21.90
N ASP A 122 -17.16 -29.66 -23.14
CA ASP A 122 -16.65 -28.31 -23.49
C ASP A 122 -17.69 -27.20 -23.36
N ASP A 123 -18.97 -27.55 -23.36
CA ASP A 123 -20.07 -26.59 -23.24
C ASP A 123 -20.26 -26.09 -21.81
N LEU A 124 -19.72 -26.79 -20.80
CA LEU A 124 -19.68 -26.32 -19.40
C LEU A 124 -19.01 -24.95 -19.27
N ASN A 125 -18.00 -24.69 -20.09
CA ASN A 125 -17.24 -23.44 -20.11
C ASN A 125 -17.99 -22.27 -20.75
N LYS A 126 -19.16 -22.52 -21.34
CA LYS A 126 -19.96 -21.57 -22.13
C LYS A 126 -21.33 -21.28 -21.52
N LEU A 127 -21.55 -21.70 -20.28
CA LEU A 127 -22.81 -21.54 -19.56
C LEU A 127 -22.89 -20.21 -18.80
N TYR A 128 -24.05 -19.56 -18.92
CA TYR A 128 -24.39 -18.31 -18.24
C TYR A 128 -25.69 -18.48 -17.47
N LEU A 129 -25.72 -18.00 -16.24
CA LEU A 129 -26.92 -17.94 -15.39
C LEU A 129 -27.43 -16.51 -15.35
N LYS A 130 -28.66 -16.28 -15.81
CA LYS A 130 -29.34 -14.99 -15.70
C LYS A 130 -30.34 -15.07 -14.55
N ILE A 131 -30.20 -14.16 -13.59
CA ILE A 131 -31.07 -14.07 -12.42
C ILE A 131 -31.74 -12.71 -12.42
N LYS A 132 -33.07 -12.72 -12.36
CA LYS A 132 -33.89 -11.54 -12.10
C LYS A 132 -34.50 -11.69 -10.72
N TYR A 133 -34.29 -10.70 -9.85
CA TYR A 133 -34.80 -10.75 -8.48
C TYR A 133 -35.17 -9.36 -7.94
N SER A 134 -36.04 -9.35 -6.93
CA SER A 134 -36.26 -8.19 -6.07
C SER A 134 -35.98 -8.50 -4.61
N LEU A 135 -35.16 -7.65 -3.97
CA LEU A 135 -34.85 -7.69 -2.54
C LEU A 135 -35.49 -6.50 -1.84
N CYS A 136 -36.29 -6.75 -0.82
CA CYS A 136 -36.98 -5.69 -0.09
C CYS A 136 -36.75 -5.78 1.42
N ASN A 137 -36.53 -4.62 2.04
CA ASN A 137 -36.67 -4.41 3.48
C ASN A 137 -37.64 -3.24 3.69
N SER A 138 -37.13 -2.04 3.99
CA SER A 138 -37.86 -0.77 3.94
C SER A 138 -37.92 -0.13 2.55
N THR A 139 -37.05 -0.60 1.64
CA THR A 139 -36.99 -0.22 0.23
C THR A 139 -36.79 -1.48 -0.61
N CYS A 140 -37.23 -1.45 -1.86
CA CYS A 140 -37.11 -2.57 -2.80
C CYS A 140 -36.05 -2.28 -3.86
N ILE A 141 -35.10 -3.21 -4.03
CA ILE A 141 -34.07 -3.19 -5.06
C ILE A 141 -34.40 -4.24 -6.11
N TYR A 142 -34.48 -3.82 -7.37
CA TYR A 142 -34.70 -4.69 -8.52
C TYR A 142 -33.39 -4.84 -9.29
N LYS A 143 -32.95 -6.08 -9.53
CA LYS A 143 -31.69 -6.33 -10.24
C LYS A 143 -31.82 -7.47 -11.23
N THR A 144 -31.13 -7.34 -12.36
CA THR A 144 -30.85 -8.44 -13.28
C THR A 144 -29.35 -8.62 -13.32
N GLU A 145 -28.87 -9.79 -12.92
CA GLU A 145 -27.44 -10.14 -12.97
C GLU A 145 -27.24 -11.34 -13.89
N ILE A 146 -26.14 -11.31 -14.64
CA ILE A 146 -25.72 -12.41 -15.52
C ILE A 146 -24.38 -12.90 -14.97
N PHE A 147 -24.36 -14.15 -14.55
CA PHE A 147 -23.19 -14.81 -13.99
C PHE A 147 -22.64 -15.79 -15.02
N HIS A 148 -21.32 -15.79 -15.18
CA HIS A 148 -20.66 -16.81 -15.97
C HIS A 148 -20.42 -18.03 -15.08
N LEU A 149 -21.08 -19.15 -15.39
CA LEU A 149 -21.07 -20.31 -14.49
C LEU A 149 -19.70 -20.96 -14.40
N LYS A 150 -18.82 -20.78 -15.39
CA LYS A 150 -17.42 -21.22 -15.33
C LYS A 150 -16.70 -20.72 -14.07
N ASP A 151 -16.98 -19.49 -13.64
CA ASP A 151 -16.33 -18.87 -12.49
C ASP A 151 -16.69 -19.60 -11.18
N TYR A 152 -17.83 -20.29 -11.16
CA TYR A 152 -18.34 -21.09 -10.04
C TYR A 152 -18.10 -22.60 -10.22
N PHE A 153 -18.01 -23.08 -11.46
CA PHE A 153 -17.61 -24.45 -11.75
C PHE A 153 -16.13 -24.68 -11.44
N SER A 154 -15.27 -23.67 -11.57
CA SER A 154 -13.87 -23.75 -11.13
C SER A 154 -13.70 -23.94 -9.62
N THR A 155 -14.73 -23.63 -8.81
CA THR A 155 -14.67 -23.76 -7.35
C THR A 155 -15.36 -25.02 -6.82
N ASN A 156 -16.28 -25.65 -7.56
CA ASN A 156 -17.14 -26.73 -7.04
C ASN A 156 -17.31 -27.97 -7.94
N PHE A 157 -16.77 -28.00 -9.16
CA PHE A 157 -16.40 -29.31 -9.71
C PHE A 157 -15.31 -29.86 -8.81
N GLY A 158 -15.47 -31.09 -8.32
CA GLY A 158 -14.47 -31.86 -7.61
C GLY A 158 -13.23 -32.19 -8.46
N TYR A 159 -12.65 -31.21 -9.13
CA TYR A 159 -11.21 -31.07 -9.12
C TYR A 159 -10.85 -30.61 -7.72
N THR A 160 -10.41 -31.55 -6.89
CA THR A 160 -9.60 -31.26 -5.71
C THR A 160 -8.33 -30.55 -6.16
N ASN A 161 -8.43 -29.25 -6.49
CA ASN A 161 -7.31 -28.35 -6.44
C ASN A 161 -7.05 -28.03 -4.97
N ASN A 162 -6.56 -29.06 -4.26
CA ASN A 162 -5.56 -28.92 -3.21
C ASN A 162 -4.25 -28.32 -3.75
N THR A 163 -4.23 -27.75 -4.96
CA THR A 163 -3.32 -26.68 -5.31
C THR A 163 -3.84 -25.39 -4.67
N THR A 164 -3.49 -25.18 -3.40
CA THR A 164 -3.14 -23.82 -2.97
C THR A 164 -2.34 -23.21 -4.11
N ASN A 165 -2.85 -22.13 -4.68
CA ASN A 165 -2.52 -21.70 -6.03
C ASN A 165 -1.01 -21.38 -6.08
N PHE A 166 -0.19 -22.39 -6.40
CA PHE A 166 1.27 -22.30 -6.33
C PHE A 166 1.71 -21.15 -7.21
N GLN A 167 1.02 -20.92 -8.32
CA GLN A 167 1.23 -19.78 -9.21
C GLN A 167 0.96 -18.42 -8.54
N GLN A 168 -0.08 -18.25 -7.72
CA GLN A 168 -0.33 -16.99 -7.01
C GLN A 168 0.65 -16.77 -5.86
N ILE A 169 0.94 -17.81 -5.06
CA ILE A 169 1.93 -17.73 -3.98
C ILE A 169 3.31 -17.45 -4.57
N LEU A 170 3.70 -18.14 -5.65
CA LEU A 170 4.93 -17.92 -6.38
C LEU A 170 5.00 -16.50 -6.93
N PHE A 171 3.90 -15.98 -7.49
CA PHE A 171 3.83 -14.60 -7.96
C PHE A 171 4.11 -13.59 -6.84
N TYR A 172 3.53 -13.78 -5.65
CA TYR A 172 3.78 -12.92 -4.49
C TYR A 172 5.21 -13.02 -3.97
N ILE A 173 5.77 -14.23 -3.95
CA ILE A 173 7.17 -14.48 -3.60
C ILE A 173 8.08 -13.72 -4.57
N VAL A 174 7.83 -13.82 -5.88
CA VAL A 174 8.62 -13.16 -6.91
C VAL A 174 8.53 -11.64 -6.78
N ILE A 175 7.34 -11.07 -6.60
CA ILE A 175 7.19 -9.62 -6.40
C ILE A 175 7.87 -9.15 -5.12
N SER A 176 7.73 -9.89 -4.01
CA SER A 176 8.36 -9.53 -2.73
C SER A 176 9.89 -9.57 -2.84
N LEU A 177 10.43 -10.56 -3.55
CA LEU A 177 11.86 -10.69 -3.81
C LEU A 177 12.37 -9.56 -4.70
N ILE A 178 11.63 -9.23 -5.78
CA ILE A 178 11.92 -8.07 -6.65
C ILE A 178 11.86 -6.76 -5.84
N GLY A 179 10.87 -6.60 -4.98
CA GLY A 179 10.75 -5.45 -4.08
C GLY A 179 11.97 -5.31 -3.19
N GLY A 180 12.39 -6.40 -2.53
CA GLY A 180 13.61 -6.43 -1.72
C GLY A 180 14.88 -6.14 -2.53
N LEU A 181 14.97 -6.62 -3.78
CA LEU A 181 16.07 -6.30 -4.68
C LEU A 181 16.13 -4.82 -5.02
N ILE A 182 14.98 -4.19 -5.27
CA ILE A 182 14.87 -2.75 -5.55
C ILE A 182 15.39 -1.92 -4.37
N LEU A 183 15.19 -2.36 -3.12
CA LEU A 183 15.69 -1.66 -1.93
C LEU A 183 17.23 -1.48 -1.94
N ASN A 184 17.97 -2.39 -2.58
CA ASN A 184 19.43 -2.29 -2.69
C ASN A 184 19.91 -1.11 -3.56
N PHE A 185 19.06 -0.64 -4.49
CA PHE A 185 19.38 0.49 -5.37
C PHE A 185 19.11 1.84 -4.71
N MET A 186 18.55 1.86 -3.50
CA MET A 186 18.28 3.10 -2.78
C MET A 186 19.59 3.71 -2.22
N PRO A 187 19.74 5.05 -2.26
CA PRO A 187 21.00 5.73 -1.99
C PRO A 187 21.55 5.47 -0.57
N CYS A 188 20.69 5.19 0.42
CA CYS A 188 21.15 4.86 1.78
C CYS A 188 21.69 3.44 1.91
N VAL A 189 21.04 2.46 1.28
CA VAL A 189 21.47 1.06 1.35
C VAL A 189 22.81 0.89 0.64
N ILE A 190 22.96 1.46 -0.55
CA ILE A 190 24.19 1.34 -1.33
C ILE A 190 25.39 1.96 -0.61
N SER A 191 25.19 3.06 0.13
CA SER A 191 26.25 3.72 0.89
C SER A 191 26.84 2.81 1.98
N ILE A 192 25.99 2.20 2.81
CA ILE A 192 26.43 1.38 3.94
C ILE A 192 26.89 0.00 3.47
N MET A 193 26.17 -0.58 2.49
CA MET A 193 26.52 -1.87 1.90
C MET A 193 27.92 -1.86 1.30
N SER A 194 28.31 -0.78 0.60
CA SER A 194 29.64 -0.65 0.01
C SER A 194 30.75 -0.72 1.07
N LEU A 195 30.57 -0.08 2.21
CA LEU A 195 31.52 -0.08 3.32
C LEU A 195 31.64 -1.47 3.97
N LYS A 196 30.52 -2.17 4.16
CA LYS A 196 30.52 -3.51 4.75
C LYS A 196 31.14 -4.54 3.83
N ILE A 197 30.87 -4.47 2.52
CA ILE A 197 31.51 -5.35 1.53
C ILE A 197 33.04 -5.20 1.58
N ILE A 198 33.55 -3.97 1.67
CA ILE A 198 35.01 -3.72 1.80
C ILE A 198 35.56 -4.36 3.09
N SER A 199 34.80 -4.37 4.19
CA SER A 199 35.21 -5.07 5.42
C SER A 199 35.35 -6.58 5.22
N PHE A 200 34.46 -7.20 4.43
CA PHE A 200 34.55 -8.62 4.08
C PHE A 200 35.70 -8.93 3.11
N VAL A 201 36.01 -8.01 2.19
CA VAL A 201 37.20 -8.11 1.32
C VAL A 201 38.48 -8.16 2.16
N LYS A 202 38.58 -7.35 3.22
CA LYS A 202 39.72 -7.38 4.15
C LYS A 202 39.79 -8.69 4.94
N LEU A 203 38.66 -9.21 5.43
CA LEU A 203 38.61 -10.47 6.19
C LEU A 203 38.99 -11.70 5.35
N ARG A 204 38.80 -11.64 4.02
CA ARG A 204 39.16 -12.73 3.10
C ARG A 204 40.63 -13.12 3.17
N SER A 205 41.54 -12.20 3.50
CA SER A 205 42.97 -12.52 3.63
C SER A 205 43.26 -13.53 4.75
N THR A 206 42.30 -13.81 5.63
CA THR A 206 42.46 -14.75 6.75
C THR A 206 41.90 -16.14 6.44
N SER A 207 40.60 -16.28 6.11
CA SER A 207 40.02 -17.54 5.64
C SER A 207 38.64 -17.37 5.00
N ASN A 208 38.32 -18.21 4.00
CA ASN A 208 36.99 -18.21 3.35
C ASN A 208 35.86 -18.62 4.31
N HIS A 209 36.13 -19.55 5.24
CA HIS A 209 35.12 -20.00 6.22
C HIS A 209 34.69 -18.89 7.17
N LYS A 210 35.63 -18.09 7.69
CA LYS A 210 35.31 -16.95 8.58
C LYS A 210 34.45 -15.91 7.86
N VAL A 211 34.74 -15.62 6.59
CA VAL A 211 33.94 -14.69 5.77
C VAL A 211 32.50 -15.19 5.63
N LYS A 212 32.29 -16.47 5.31
CA LYS A 212 30.95 -17.05 5.16
C LYS A 212 30.13 -16.97 6.44
N ILE A 213 30.72 -17.35 7.59
CA ILE A 213 30.03 -17.30 8.88
C ILE A 213 29.64 -15.85 9.21
N ASN A 214 30.56 -14.89 9.06
CA ASN A 214 30.27 -13.47 9.31
C ASN A 214 29.13 -12.92 8.43
N ILE A 215 29.06 -13.33 7.16
CA ILE A 215 27.98 -12.96 6.24
C ILE A 215 26.65 -13.58 6.67
N ILE A 216 26.64 -14.83 7.14
CA ILE A 216 25.41 -15.50 7.61
C ILE A 216 24.81 -14.74 8.81
N TYR A 217 25.62 -14.40 9.82
CA TYR A 217 25.13 -13.63 10.97
C TYR A 217 24.61 -12.25 10.56
N TYR A 218 25.26 -11.62 9.58
CA TYR A 218 24.81 -10.35 9.02
C TYR A 218 23.45 -10.45 8.31
N ILE A 219 23.25 -11.47 7.46
CA ILE A 219 21.96 -11.77 6.80
C ILE A 219 20.89 -12.08 7.85
N PHE A 220 21.24 -12.84 8.88
CA PHE A 220 20.31 -13.18 9.97
C PHE A 220 19.83 -11.94 10.72
N GLY A 221 20.68 -10.93 10.90
CA GLY A 221 20.29 -9.62 11.45
C GLY A 221 19.26 -8.89 10.61
N ILE A 222 19.42 -8.92 9.27
CA ILE A 222 18.46 -8.31 8.33
C ILE A 222 17.11 -9.05 8.39
N ILE A 223 17.13 -10.38 8.31
CA ILE A 223 15.92 -11.22 8.35
C ILE A 223 15.17 -11.04 9.67
N SER A 224 15.89 -11.04 10.80
CA SER A 224 15.29 -10.85 12.13
C SER A 224 14.51 -9.54 12.21
N PHE A 225 15.07 -8.44 11.69
CA PHE A 225 14.40 -7.15 11.69
C PHE A 225 13.11 -7.13 10.85
N PHE A 226 13.11 -7.70 9.64
CA PHE A 226 11.89 -7.75 8.82
C PHE A 226 10.83 -8.69 9.38
N ILE A 227 11.23 -9.80 10.01
CA ILE A 227 10.28 -10.68 10.74
C ILE A 227 9.69 -9.93 11.94
N PHE A 228 10.50 -9.19 12.68
CA PHE A 228 10.03 -8.35 13.78
C PHE A 228 9.02 -7.30 13.31
N LEU A 229 9.29 -6.64 12.17
CA LEU A 229 8.33 -5.74 11.54
C LEU A 229 7.03 -6.46 11.11
N ALA A 230 7.12 -7.66 10.55
CA ALA A 230 5.95 -8.45 10.19
C ALA A 230 5.09 -8.77 11.41
N ILE A 231 5.70 -9.17 12.53
CA ILE A 231 5.00 -9.45 13.79
C ILE A 231 4.31 -8.18 14.31
N ILE A 232 5.00 -7.04 14.32
CA ILE A 232 4.39 -5.76 14.69
C ILE A 232 3.18 -5.46 13.80
N THR A 233 3.28 -5.66 12.49
CA THR A 233 2.16 -5.38 11.57
C THR A 233 0.97 -6.30 11.80
N ILE A 234 1.21 -7.57 12.16
CA ILE A 234 0.14 -8.53 12.51
C ILE A 234 -0.54 -8.10 13.82
N ILE A 235 0.25 -7.69 14.82
CA ILE A 235 -0.29 -7.18 16.11
C ILE A 235 -1.16 -5.94 15.86
N LEU A 236 -0.65 -4.96 15.10
CA LEU A 236 -1.38 -3.73 14.78
C LEU A 236 -2.68 -4.02 14.01
N LYS A 237 -2.65 -4.98 13.08
CA LYS A 237 -3.84 -5.43 12.34
C LYS A 237 -4.93 -5.97 13.27
N HIS A 238 -4.56 -6.76 14.29
CA HIS A 238 -5.51 -7.29 15.28
C HIS A 238 -6.11 -6.23 16.20
N ILE A 239 -5.36 -5.16 16.49
CA ILE A 239 -5.83 -4.04 17.32
C ILE A 239 -6.79 -3.13 16.53
N GLY A 240 -6.97 -3.35 15.21
CA GLY A 240 -7.82 -2.52 14.36
C GLY A 240 -7.25 -1.11 14.09
N LEU A 241 -6.01 -0.86 14.55
CA LEU A 241 -5.26 0.35 14.26
C LEU A 241 -4.68 0.23 12.85
N THR A 242 -5.45 0.71 11.88
CA THR A 242 -5.02 0.82 10.48
C THR A 242 -4.14 2.05 10.31
N ILE A 243 -2.92 1.95 10.82
CA ILE A 243 -1.91 2.99 10.68
C ILE A 243 -1.41 2.96 9.24
N GLY A 244 -1.83 3.92 8.43
CA GLY A 244 -1.15 4.20 7.17
C GLY A 244 0.31 4.53 7.46
N TRP A 245 1.25 3.76 6.90
CA TRP A 245 2.70 3.92 7.16
C TRP A 245 3.23 5.35 6.89
N GLY A 246 2.53 6.13 6.06
CA GLY A 246 2.85 7.54 5.77
C GLY A 246 2.45 8.54 6.86
N ILE A 247 1.61 8.17 7.84
CA ILE A 247 1.10 9.10 8.87
C ILE A 247 2.23 9.66 9.73
N HIS A 248 3.37 8.96 9.86
CA HIS A 248 4.56 9.48 10.54
C HIS A 248 5.08 10.79 9.92
N PHE A 249 4.90 10.99 8.61
CA PHE A 249 5.27 12.24 7.94
C PHE A 249 4.33 13.40 8.26
N GLN A 250 3.19 13.20 8.92
CA GLN A 250 2.37 14.31 9.43
C GLN A 250 2.96 14.92 10.71
N ASN A 251 3.87 14.20 11.38
CA ASN A 251 4.51 14.66 12.60
C ASN A 251 5.82 15.42 12.26
N PRO A 252 5.92 16.74 12.54
CA PRO A 252 7.10 17.52 12.20
C PRO A 252 8.37 17.05 12.92
N TYR A 253 8.24 16.51 14.15
CA TYR A 253 9.39 15.97 14.90
C TYR A 253 10.02 14.77 14.19
N PHE A 254 9.21 13.94 13.53
CA PHE A 254 9.70 12.80 12.77
C PHE A 254 10.46 13.25 11.52
N ILE A 255 9.94 14.23 10.77
CA ILE A 255 10.62 14.80 9.61
C ILE A 255 11.95 15.46 10.01
N MET A 256 11.95 16.19 11.11
CA MET A 256 13.15 16.80 11.67
C MET A 256 14.24 15.77 12.01
N LEU A 257 13.86 14.67 12.66
CA LEU A 257 14.75 13.55 12.97
C LEU A 257 15.30 12.92 11.68
N LEU A 258 14.46 12.74 10.65
CA LEU A 258 14.90 12.25 9.34
C LEU A 258 15.89 13.19 8.65
N ILE A 259 15.64 14.51 8.66
CA ILE A 259 16.56 15.52 8.12
C ILE A 259 17.93 15.41 8.82
N LEU A 260 17.93 15.31 10.14
CA LEU A 260 19.16 15.17 10.92
C LEU A 260 19.93 13.88 10.56
N ILE A 261 19.24 12.75 10.45
CA ILE A 261 19.86 11.47 10.04
C ILE A 261 20.44 11.58 8.62
N LEU A 262 19.68 12.13 7.67
CA LEU A 262 20.15 12.27 6.28
C LEU A 262 21.36 13.21 6.17
N LEU A 263 21.41 14.29 6.96
CA LEU A 263 22.58 15.18 7.01
C LEU A 263 23.80 14.51 7.62
N ILE A 264 23.62 13.71 8.68
CA ILE A 264 24.70 12.91 9.27
C ILE A 264 25.24 11.92 8.23
N MET A 265 24.36 11.23 7.50
CA MET A 265 24.75 10.29 6.45
C MET A 265 25.42 10.98 5.26
N ALA A 266 24.93 12.14 4.83
CA ALA A 266 25.55 12.94 3.77
C ALA A 266 26.96 13.40 4.17
N SER A 267 27.15 13.80 5.43
CA SER A 267 28.46 14.22 5.96
C SER A 267 29.44 13.03 6.03
N ASN A 268 28.97 11.84 6.44
CA ASN A 268 29.75 10.60 6.39
C ASN A 268 30.18 10.24 4.95
N LEU A 269 29.30 10.46 3.96
CA LEU A 269 29.62 10.26 2.55
C LEU A 269 30.65 11.26 2.02
N CYS A 270 30.61 12.52 2.48
CA CYS A 270 31.59 13.55 2.14
C CYS A 270 32.99 13.27 2.73
N GLY A 271 33.08 12.41 3.75
CA GLY A 271 34.32 12.05 4.42
C GLY A 271 34.67 12.95 5.60
N ASP A 272 33.72 13.78 6.06
CA ASP A 272 33.93 14.68 7.20
C ASP A 272 34.02 13.90 8.53
N PHE A 273 33.36 12.73 8.60
CA PHE A 273 33.36 11.84 9.76
C PHE A 273 33.32 10.37 9.31
N GLU A 274 34.20 9.52 9.82
CA GLU A 274 34.04 8.07 9.69
C GLU A 274 33.28 7.53 10.91
N PHE A 275 32.05 7.05 10.71
CA PHE A 275 31.35 6.29 11.75
C PHE A 275 32.01 4.93 11.93
N GLN A 276 33.08 4.89 12.72
CA GLN A 276 33.56 3.65 13.30
C GLN A 276 32.70 3.42 14.55
N LEU A 277 31.86 2.37 14.53
CA LEU A 277 31.12 1.91 15.72
C LEU A 277 32.11 1.88 16.89
N SER A 278 31.89 2.68 17.92
CA SER A 278 32.91 2.87 18.95
C SER A 278 33.24 1.52 19.58
N HIS A 279 34.53 1.15 19.55
CA HIS A 279 35.04 -0.06 20.19
C HIS A 279 34.63 -0.17 21.68
N LYS A 280 34.24 0.96 22.31
CA LYS A 280 33.84 1.07 23.71
C LYS A 280 32.52 0.39 24.07
N PHE A 281 31.54 0.32 23.15
CA PHE A 281 30.31 -0.46 23.42
C PHE A 281 30.58 -1.97 23.33
N LEU A 282 31.47 -2.38 22.42
CA LEU A 282 31.93 -3.77 22.30
C LEU A 282 32.75 -4.25 23.52
N THR A 283 33.48 -3.35 24.20
CA THR A 283 34.22 -3.71 25.41
C THR A 283 33.36 -3.87 26.66
N LYS A 284 32.09 -3.43 26.68
CA LYS A 284 31.20 -3.60 27.85
C LYS A 284 30.40 -4.91 27.81
N ILE A 285 30.22 -5.46 26.61
CA ILE A 285 29.67 -6.81 26.34
C ILE A 285 30.75 -7.90 26.54
N SER A 286 31.99 -7.51 26.87
CA SER A 286 33.14 -8.41 27.04
C SER A 286 33.00 -9.48 28.12
N ASN A 287 32.04 -9.36 29.03
CA ASN A 287 31.83 -10.31 30.12
C ASN A 287 30.94 -11.51 29.74
N LEU A 288 30.39 -11.54 28.52
CA LEU A 288 29.62 -12.66 28.01
C LEU A 288 30.50 -13.53 27.09
N LYS A 289 30.48 -14.86 27.24
CA LYS A 289 31.16 -15.87 26.39
C LYS A 289 30.58 -15.94 24.95
N ILE A 290 30.24 -14.81 24.36
CA ILE A 290 29.67 -14.71 23.01
C ILE A 290 30.81 -14.32 22.05
N ASN A 291 30.90 -14.99 20.89
CA ASN A 291 31.83 -14.64 19.83
C ASN A 291 31.60 -13.18 19.38
N LYS A 292 32.47 -12.27 19.84
CA LYS A 292 32.37 -10.80 19.68
C LYS A 292 32.17 -10.37 18.22
N GLU A 293 32.86 -11.02 17.30
CA GLU A 293 32.81 -10.73 15.86
C GLU A 293 31.45 -11.11 15.25
N LEU A 294 30.89 -12.27 15.62
CA LEU A 294 29.61 -12.77 15.11
C LEU A 294 28.44 -11.92 15.60
N PHE A 295 28.44 -11.60 16.90
CA PHE A 295 27.43 -10.73 17.50
C PHE A 295 27.45 -9.32 16.89
N SER A 296 28.65 -8.75 16.69
CA SER A 296 28.78 -7.46 16.00
C SER A 296 28.23 -7.49 14.57
N ASN A 297 28.50 -8.57 13.82
CA ASN A 297 27.99 -8.69 12.45
C ASN A 297 26.47 -8.84 12.39
N TYR A 298 25.85 -9.55 13.33
CA TYR A 298 24.40 -9.62 13.47
C TYR A 298 23.78 -8.24 13.72
N PHE A 299 24.25 -7.50 14.73
CA PHE A 299 23.73 -6.17 15.04
C PHE A 299 23.96 -5.18 13.89
N ASN A 300 25.11 -5.25 13.20
CA ASN A 300 25.35 -4.44 12.01
C ASN A 300 24.30 -4.71 10.92
N GLY A 301 23.92 -5.97 10.70
CA GLY A 301 22.85 -6.33 9.76
C GLY A 301 21.50 -5.74 10.19
N LEU A 302 21.17 -5.85 11.47
CA LEU A 302 19.95 -5.27 12.05
C LEU A 302 19.92 -3.74 11.89
N PHE A 303 21.00 -3.05 12.26
CA PHE A 303 21.11 -1.59 12.12
C PHE A 303 20.95 -1.14 10.66
N ILE A 304 21.51 -1.89 9.71
CA ILE A 304 21.39 -1.56 8.30
C ILE A 304 19.96 -1.74 7.81
N ALA A 305 19.26 -2.78 8.27
CA ALA A 305 17.85 -2.96 7.98
C ALA A 305 17.00 -1.81 8.56
N VAL A 306 17.23 -1.39 9.81
CA VAL A 306 16.57 -0.23 10.45
C VAL A 306 16.82 1.08 9.70
N LEU A 307 18.08 1.34 9.32
CA LEU A 307 18.42 2.56 8.59
C LEU A 307 17.84 2.54 7.17
N SER A 308 17.75 1.35 6.56
CA SER A 308 17.15 1.20 5.23
C SER A 308 15.67 1.55 5.22
N THR A 309 14.88 1.15 6.23
CA THR A 309 13.43 1.39 6.23
C THR A 309 13.05 2.86 6.23
N SER A 310 13.89 3.71 6.82
CA SER A 310 13.67 5.16 6.88
C SER A 310 13.70 5.79 5.48
N CYS A 311 14.65 5.38 4.63
CA CYS A 311 14.77 5.92 3.27
C CYS A 311 13.90 5.19 2.24
N THR A 312 13.49 3.95 2.55
CA THR A 312 12.65 3.13 1.68
C THR A 312 11.16 3.26 2.02
N ALA A 313 10.80 4.13 2.96
CA ALA A 313 9.44 4.29 3.48
C ALA A 313 8.37 4.44 2.37
N PRO A 314 8.57 5.21 1.27
CA PRO A 314 7.57 5.32 0.21
C PRO A 314 7.30 4.03 -0.57
N PHE A 315 8.30 3.14 -0.67
CA PHE A 315 8.16 1.84 -1.34
C PHE A 315 7.67 0.75 -0.40
N LEU A 316 8.11 0.82 0.86
CA LEU A 316 7.67 -0.11 1.89
C LEU A 316 6.21 0.14 2.26
N SER A 317 5.73 1.39 2.21
CA SER A 317 4.35 1.74 2.58
C SER A 317 3.30 1.03 1.74
N THR A 318 3.48 0.94 0.40
CA THR A 318 2.54 0.22 -0.47
C THR A 318 2.53 -1.29 -0.16
N ALA A 319 3.70 -1.86 0.11
CA ALA A 319 3.82 -3.26 0.51
C ALA A 319 3.13 -3.53 1.87
N VAL A 320 3.29 -2.62 2.84
CA VAL A 320 2.65 -2.75 4.15
C VAL A 320 1.13 -2.58 4.05
N THR A 321 0.65 -1.51 3.42
CA THR A 321 -0.79 -1.24 3.27
C THR A 321 -1.51 -2.37 2.55
N TYR A 322 -0.89 -2.93 1.50
CA TYR A 322 -1.44 -4.12 0.84
C TYR A 322 -1.41 -5.35 1.74
N SER A 323 -0.31 -5.59 2.47
CA SER A 323 -0.18 -6.75 3.37
C SER A 323 -1.24 -6.76 4.47
N LEU A 324 -1.69 -5.58 4.93
CA LEU A 324 -2.77 -5.48 5.92
C LEU A 324 -4.12 -6.07 5.42
N THR A 325 -4.34 -6.13 4.11
CA THR A 325 -5.55 -6.74 3.51
C THR A 325 -5.47 -8.26 3.39
N GLN A 326 -4.30 -8.87 3.62
CA GLN A 326 -4.02 -10.29 3.39
C GLN A 326 -4.05 -11.12 4.68
N ASN A 327 -4.12 -12.46 4.56
CA ASN A 327 -4.03 -13.37 5.71
C ASN A 327 -2.67 -13.28 6.43
N ASN A 328 -2.62 -13.57 7.73
CA ASN A 328 -1.44 -13.34 8.58
C ASN A 328 -0.20 -14.13 8.11
N ILE A 329 -0.41 -15.33 7.54
CA ILE A 329 0.67 -16.15 6.97
C ILE A 329 1.29 -15.48 5.74
N HIS A 330 0.47 -14.86 4.88
CA HIS A 330 0.98 -14.14 3.70
C HIS A 330 1.80 -12.91 4.08
N ILE A 331 1.46 -12.24 5.18
CA ILE A 331 2.26 -11.13 5.72
C ILE A 331 3.67 -11.62 6.07
N LEU A 332 3.80 -12.70 6.84
CA LEU A 332 5.11 -13.27 7.21
C LEU A 332 5.92 -13.68 5.97
N ILE A 333 5.29 -14.36 5.01
CA ILE A 333 5.94 -14.77 3.76
C ILE A 333 6.48 -13.54 3.00
N ASN A 334 5.66 -12.51 2.80
CA ASN A 334 6.06 -11.32 2.05
C ASN A 334 7.28 -10.63 2.68
N TYR A 335 7.25 -10.37 3.99
CA TYR A 335 8.36 -9.73 4.69
C TYR A 335 9.63 -10.59 4.68
N PHE A 336 9.50 -11.91 4.79
CA PHE A 336 10.62 -12.82 4.70
C PHE A 336 11.28 -12.78 3.31
N PHE A 337 10.50 -12.79 2.23
CA PHE A 337 11.03 -12.70 0.87
C PHE A 337 11.57 -11.30 0.52
N ILE A 338 11.01 -10.23 1.09
CA ILE A 338 11.62 -8.89 1.01
C ILE A 338 13.00 -8.89 1.67
N ALA A 339 13.14 -9.51 2.85
CA ALA A 339 14.42 -9.61 3.55
C ALA A 339 15.45 -10.43 2.76
N ILE A 340 15.02 -11.52 2.11
CA ILE A 340 15.85 -12.31 1.19
C ILE A 340 16.27 -11.46 -0.02
N GLY A 341 15.32 -10.74 -0.64
CA GLY A 341 15.60 -9.81 -1.75
C GLY A 341 16.65 -8.76 -1.37
N MET A 342 16.50 -8.12 -0.20
CA MET A 342 17.47 -7.16 0.32
C MET A 342 18.82 -7.82 0.63
N SER A 343 18.81 -9.08 1.10
CA SER A 343 20.03 -9.84 1.43
C SER A 343 20.74 -10.44 0.20
N THR A 344 20.11 -10.40 -0.98
CA THR A 344 20.61 -11.03 -2.21
C THR A 344 22.07 -10.72 -2.55
N PRO A 345 22.58 -9.48 -2.48
CA PRO A 345 23.99 -9.24 -2.78
C PRO A 345 24.94 -9.94 -1.80
N TYR A 346 24.55 -10.09 -0.53
CA TYR A 346 25.34 -10.81 0.47
C TYR A 346 25.24 -12.33 0.27
N ILE A 347 24.05 -12.83 -0.10
CA ILE A 347 23.84 -14.24 -0.46
C ILE A 347 24.70 -14.63 -1.67
N LEU A 348 24.78 -13.76 -2.69
CA LEU A 348 25.67 -13.98 -3.85
C LEU A 348 27.13 -14.12 -3.43
N ILE A 349 27.61 -13.23 -2.55
CA ILE A 349 28.97 -13.30 -2.00
C ILE A 349 29.17 -14.56 -1.13
N LEU A 350 28.14 -15.00 -0.41
CA LEU A 350 28.16 -16.19 0.44
C LEU A 350 28.34 -17.47 -0.39
N ILE A 351 27.62 -17.58 -1.51
CA ILE A 351 27.69 -18.73 -2.43
C ILE A 351 29.07 -18.78 -3.09
N SER A 352 29.52 -17.65 -3.64
CA SER A 352 30.77 -17.55 -4.41
C SER A 352 31.67 -16.42 -3.87
N PRO A 353 32.53 -16.70 -2.87
CA PRO A 353 33.43 -15.68 -2.30
C PRO A 353 34.46 -15.13 -3.32
N ASN A 354 34.59 -15.79 -4.48
CA ASN A 354 35.38 -15.28 -5.60
C ASN A 354 34.81 -13.99 -6.21
N LEU A 355 33.51 -13.68 -6.06
CA LEU A 355 32.93 -12.40 -6.48
C LEU A 355 33.59 -11.20 -5.79
N LEU A 356 34.13 -11.38 -4.58
CA LEU A 356 34.89 -10.36 -3.88
C LEU A 356 36.16 -9.92 -4.64
N LYS A 357 36.67 -10.71 -5.60
CA LYS A 357 37.82 -10.32 -6.47
C LYS A 357 37.43 -9.27 -7.51
N PHE A 358 36.18 -9.28 -7.97
CA PHE A 358 35.70 -8.35 -9.00
C PHE A 358 35.40 -6.96 -8.44
N ILE A 359 35.30 -6.83 -7.11
CA ILE A 359 35.02 -5.56 -6.46
C ILE A 359 36.31 -4.73 -6.50
N PRO A 360 36.31 -3.58 -7.20
CA PRO A 360 37.50 -2.74 -7.30
C PRO A 360 37.88 -2.24 -5.91
N LYS A 361 39.20 -2.18 -5.64
CA LYS A 361 39.71 -1.62 -4.39
C LYS A 361 39.19 -0.18 -4.23
N PRO A 362 38.86 0.26 -3.00
CA PRO A 362 38.42 1.63 -2.76
C PRO A 362 39.49 2.60 -3.26
N GLY A 363 39.12 3.49 -4.17
CA GLY A 363 40.02 4.46 -4.81
C GLY A 363 39.27 5.74 -5.22
N LYS A 364 39.84 6.51 -6.16
CA LYS A 364 39.27 7.81 -6.58
C LYS A 364 37.83 7.69 -7.13
N TRP A 365 37.49 6.58 -7.77
CA TRP A 365 36.13 6.33 -8.28
C TRP A 365 35.09 6.24 -7.15
N LEU A 366 35.42 5.53 -6.06
CA LEU A 366 34.52 5.41 -4.89
C LEU A 366 34.28 6.78 -4.24
N SER A 367 35.29 7.65 -4.19
CA SER A 367 35.14 9.01 -3.69
C SER A 367 34.17 9.84 -4.56
N LYS A 368 34.30 9.78 -5.90
CA LYS A 368 33.35 10.45 -6.80
C LYS A 368 31.92 9.92 -6.62
N PHE A 369 31.77 8.60 -6.49
CA PHE A 369 30.48 7.97 -6.27
C PHE A 369 29.85 8.37 -4.92
N LYS A 370 30.63 8.41 -3.84
CA LYS A 370 30.16 8.90 -2.53
C LYS A 370 29.69 10.35 -2.59
N LYS A 371 30.41 11.23 -3.29
CA LYS A 371 30.00 12.63 -3.48
C LYS A 371 28.69 12.75 -4.28
N PHE A 372 28.54 11.95 -5.33
CA PHE A 372 27.28 11.88 -6.09
C PHE A 372 26.10 11.45 -5.20
N LEU A 373 26.28 10.41 -4.38
CA LEU A 373 25.27 10.00 -3.40
C LEU A 373 24.98 11.10 -2.37
N ALA A 374 26.00 11.77 -1.83
CA ALA A 374 25.82 12.86 -0.88
C ALA A 374 24.94 14.00 -1.44
N ILE A 375 25.10 14.34 -2.74
CA ILE A 375 24.23 15.31 -3.42
C ILE A 375 22.76 14.84 -3.43
N ILE A 376 22.51 13.56 -3.72
CA ILE A 376 21.14 13.00 -3.68
C ILE A 376 20.54 13.08 -2.27
N PHE A 377 21.33 12.83 -1.22
CA PHE A 377 20.87 12.99 0.16
C PHE A 377 20.51 14.45 0.47
N ILE A 378 21.34 15.40 0.05
CA ILE A 378 21.08 16.83 0.23
C ILE A 378 19.80 17.24 -0.51
N LEU A 379 19.56 16.74 -1.73
CA LEU A 379 18.31 16.97 -2.46
C LEU A 379 17.09 16.46 -1.67
N ASN A 380 17.19 15.28 -1.04
CA ASN A 380 16.12 14.76 -0.18
C ASN A 380 15.91 15.63 1.07
N VAL A 381 16.98 16.15 1.66
CA VAL A 381 16.88 17.10 2.78
C VAL A 381 16.16 18.38 2.36
N VAL A 382 16.48 18.93 1.18
CA VAL A 382 15.78 20.10 0.63
C VAL A 382 14.29 19.81 0.44
N TRP A 383 13.94 18.64 -0.10
CA TRP A 383 12.55 18.22 -0.23
C TRP A 383 11.84 18.07 1.13
N LEU A 384 12.48 17.45 2.12
CA LEU A 384 11.92 17.33 3.46
C LEU A 384 11.78 18.68 4.17
N LEU A 385 12.68 19.63 3.92
CA LEU A 385 12.54 21.00 4.42
C LEU A 385 11.33 21.70 3.81
N TYR A 386 11.03 21.47 2.53
CA TYR A 386 9.81 21.95 1.89
C TYR A 386 8.55 21.35 2.57
N VAL A 387 8.53 20.03 2.79
CA VAL A 387 7.41 19.37 3.50
C VAL A 387 7.27 19.93 4.92
N LEU A 388 8.39 20.09 5.64
CA LEU A 388 8.42 20.62 7.00
C LEU A 388 7.90 22.06 7.04
N ASN A 389 8.26 22.91 6.06
CA ASN A 389 7.78 24.30 5.96
C ASN A 389 6.25 24.38 5.92
N ASN A 390 5.59 23.42 5.28
CA ASN A 390 4.13 23.43 5.18
C ASN A 390 3.48 22.99 6.51
N GLN A 391 4.24 22.31 7.37
CA GLN A 391 3.77 21.87 8.69
C GLN A 391 4.10 22.85 9.81
N ILE A 392 5.27 23.49 9.81
CA ILE A 392 5.69 24.43 10.86
C ILE A 392 5.66 25.90 10.38
N ASN A 393 5.94 26.85 11.25
CA ASN A 393 6.06 28.26 10.87
C ASN A 393 7.42 28.56 10.25
N PHE A 394 7.47 29.58 9.39
CA PHE A 394 8.72 30.01 8.76
C PHE A 394 9.82 30.34 9.79
N THR A 395 9.44 30.93 10.93
CA THR A 395 10.37 31.25 12.03
C THR A 395 11.00 29.99 12.64
N SER A 396 10.22 28.93 12.92
CA SER A 396 10.77 27.69 13.47
C SER A 396 11.61 26.92 12.46
N LEU A 397 11.30 27.05 11.17
CA LEU A 397 12.15 26.52 10.09
C LEU A 397 13.51 27.22 10.03
N ILE A 398 13.56 28.55 10.14
CA ILE A 398 14.82 29.30 10.21
C ILE A 398 15.64 28.88 11.43
N LEU A 399 15.00 28.78 12.61
CA LEU A 399 15.68 28.33 13.83
C LEU A 399 16.25 26.92 13.68
N PHE A 400 15.52 26.00 13.03
CA PHE A 400 15.99 24.64 12.78
C PHE A 400 17.20 24.62 11.85
N ILE A 401 17.16 25.38 10.74
CA ILE A 401 18.29 25.51 9.83
C ILE A 401 19.50 26.11 10.56
N GLY A 402 19.28 27.13 11.39
CA GLY A 402 20.31 27.72 12.25
C GLY A 402 20.94 26.69 13.19
N PHE A 403 20.13 25.86 13.84
CA PHE A 403 20.60 24.77 14.70
C PHE A 403 21.47 23.75 13.94
N LEU A 404 21.08 23.34 12.73
CA LEU A 404 21.86 22.42 11.90
C LEU A 404 23.22 23.02 11.51
N ILE A 405 23.28 24.32 11.19
CA ILE A 405 24.53 25.02 10.89
C ILE A 405 25.44 25.07 12.12
N ILE A 406 24.88 25.37 13.30
CA ILE A 406 25.63 25.37 14.56
C ILE A 406 26.18 23.98 14.86
N LEU A 407 25.34 22.93 14.77
CA LEU A 407 25.76 21.54 14.95
C LEU A 407 26.91 21.15 14.02
N LYS A 408 26.87 21.56 12.75
CA LYS A 408 27.94 21.29 11.79
C LYS A 408 29.24 22.01 12.19
N LYS A 409 29.18 23.30 12.56
CA LYS A 409 30.36 24.03 13.02
C LYS A 409 30.96 23.45 14.30
N VAL A 410 30.10 23.08 15.24
CA VAL A 410 30.48 22.44 16.52
C VAL A 410 31.16 21.10 16.27
N SER A 411 30.57 20.22 15.46
CA SER A 411 31.16 18.91 15.16
C SER A 411 32.52 19.06 14.47
N MET A 412 32.66 19.97 13.51
CA MET A 412 33.94 20.25 12.87
C MET A 412 34.99 20.79 13.86
N SER A 413 34.58 21.67 14.79
CA SER A 413 35.45 22.20 15.84
C SER A 413 35.87 21.15 16.87
N LEU A 414 34.99 20.19 17.21
CA LEU A 414 35.29 19.10 18.15
C LEU A 414 36.29 18.09 17.57
N LEU A 415 36.26 17.88 16.24
CA LEU A 415 37.23 17.04 15.54
C LEU A 415 38.60 17.70 15.42
N ASN A 416 38.66 19.02 15.22
CA ASN A 416 39.92 19.76 15.12
C ASN A 416 40.52 20.16 16.48
N SER A 417 39.74 20.15 17.58
CA SER A 417 40.22 20.57 18.89
C SER A 417 41.03 19.45 19.58
N MET A 418 42.35 19.54 19.42
CA MET A 418 43.33 18.81 20.20
C MET A 418 43.34 19.33 21.67
N ASN A 419 43.10 18.41 22.61
CA ASN A 419 43.53 18.44 24.02
C ASN A 419 42.94 19.40 25.09
N LYS A 420 41.86 20.18 24.89
CA LYS A 420 41.22 20.89 26.03
C LYS A 420 39.81 20.40 26.38
N PHE A 421 39.71 19.58 27.44
CA PHE A 421 38.47 18.95 27.96
C PHE A 421 37.35 19.96 28.27
N ASN A 422 37.69 21.13 28.82
CA ASN A 422 36.71 22.17 29.16
C ASN A 422 36.05 22.82 27.94
N SER A 423 36.75 22.89 26.80
CA SER A 423 36.17 23.43 25.55
C SER A 423 35.12 22.48 24.95
N LYS A 424 35.32 21.16 25.10
CA LYS A 424 34.38 20.13 24.62
C LYS A 424 33.10 20.11 25.46
N LEU A 425 33.23 20.27 26.79
CA LEU A 425 32.09 20.29 27.69
C LEU A 425 31.18 21.51 27.43
N LEU A 426 31.77 22.69 27.23
CA LEU A 426 31.08 23.95 26.98
C LEU A 426 30.35 23.96 25.62
N ILE A 427 30.96 23.33 24.61
CA ILE A 427 30.34 23.14 23.29
C ILE A 427 29.14 22.18 23.38
N VAL A 428 29.29 21.08 24.12
CA VAL A 428 28.22 20.09 24.31
C VAL A 428 27.04 20.71 25.09
N THR A 429 27.30 21.46 26.16
CA THR A 429 26.23 22.13 26.93
C THR A 429 25.51 23.18 26.10
N LEU A 430 26.21 23.95 25.26
CA LEU A 430 25.59 24.90 24.33
C LEU A 430 24.72 24.21 23.27
N THR A 431 25.16 23.06 22.73
CA THR A 431 24.33 22.30 21.77
C THR A 431 23.09 21.71 22.43
N ILE A 432 23.20 21.21 23.66
CA ILE A 432 22.07 20.66 24.42
C ILE A 432 21.11 21.79 24.82
N ALA A 433 21.61 22.93 25.29
CA ALA A 433 20.78 24.08 25.63
C ALA A 433 20.03 24.65 24.41
N SER A 434 20.71 24.75 23.26
CA SER A 434 20.06 25.14 22.00
C SER A 434 19.00 24.14 21.56
N PHE A 435 19.23 22.84 21.75
CA PHE A 435 18.25 21.79 21.42
C PHE A 435 17.04 21.83 22.36
N VAL A 436 17.26 21.99 23.67
CA VAL A 436 16.17 22.08 24.67
C VAL A 436 15.33 23.34 24.47
N PHE A 437 15.96 24.49 24.20
CA PHE A 437 15.26 25.73 23.87
C PHE A 437 14.41 25.58 22.61
N PHE A 438 14.97 24.93 21.58
CA PHE A 438 14.28 24.65 20.33
C PHE A 438 13.09 23.70 20.50
N VAL A 439 13.24 22.61 21.28
CA VAL A 439 12.14 21.68 21.57
C VAL A 439 11.02 22.37 22.35
N ASN A 440 11.35 23.17 23.37
CA ASN A 440 10.35 23.91 24.15
C ASN A 440 9.62 24.98 23.33
N PHE A 441 10.28 25.60 22.35
CA PHE A 441 9.65 26.60 21.47
C PHE A 441 8.65 25.97 20.48
N ILE A 442 8.85 24.71 20.08
CA ILE A 442 7.91 23.99 19.20
C ILE A 442 6.73 23.40 19.96
N VAL A 443 6.96 22.86 21.16
CA VAL A 443 5.90 22.22 21.97
C VAL A 443 4.77 23.19 22.33
N ASN A 444 5.06 24.48 22.46
CA ASN A 444 4.09 25.51 22.83
C ASN A 444 3.41 26.21 21.64
N TYR A 445 3.58 25.76 20.40
CA TYR A 445 3.11 26.52 19.24
C TYR A 445 2.10 25.76 18.39
N ASP A 446 0.82 25.96 18.70
CA ASP A 446 -0.28 25.62 17.80
C ASP A 446 -0.25 26.57 16.59
N LYS A 447 -0.18 25.97 15.41
CA LYS A 447 -0.38 26.71 14.16
C LYS A 447 -1.86 27.02 14.06
N THR A 448 -2.26 28.18 14.58
CA THR A 448 -3.52 28.82 14.20
C THR A 448 -3.61 28.77 12.68
N ILE A 449 -4.67 28.13 12.19
CA ILE A 449 -4.94 27.82 10.79
C ILE A 449 -4.63 29.06 9.95
N LYS A 450 -3.53 29.00 9.21
CA LYS A 450 -3.10 30.11 8.36
C LYS A 450 -3.97 30.09 7.10
N ASN A 451 -5.18 30.65 7.22
CA ASN A 451 -6.00 31.05 6.09
C ASN A 451 -5.32 32.21 5.37
N ASN A 452 -4.31 31.93 4.55
CA ASN A 452 -3.82 32.86 3.55
C ASN A 452 -2.96 32.11 2.52
N GLU A 453 -3.63 31.46 1.57
CA GLU A 453 -3.06 31.19 0.25
C GLU A 453 -4.09 31.62 -0.80
N LEU A 454 -3.87 32.85 -1.28
CA LEU A 454 -4.78 33.62 -2.13
C LEU A 454 -4.32 33.64 -3.59
N LEU A 455 -3.52 32.66 -4.05
CA LEU A 455 -2.87 32.79 -5.37
C LEU A 455 -3.01 31.63 -6.36
N ILE A 456 -3.70 30.51 -6.03
CA ILE A 456 -4.09 29.48 -7.02
C ILE A 456 -5.43 28.81 -6.65
N LYS A 457 -6.44 29.59 -6.20
CA LYS A 457 -7.72 29.04 -5.70
C LYS A 457 -8.79 28.76 -6.75
N ASP A 458 -8.55 29.05 -8.03
CA ASP A 458 -9.65 29.08 -9.03
C ASP A 458 -10.05 27.72 -9.63
N LYS A 459 -9.41 26.60 -9.26
CA LYS A 459 -9.66 25.30 -9.90
C LYS A 459 -10.31 24.25 -9.00
N TRP A 460 -10.09 24.32 -7.69
CA TRP A 460 -10.49 23.26 -6.75
C TRP A 460 -11.26 23.86 -5.58
N ASN A 461 -12.36 23.22 -5.23
CA ASN A 461 -13.07 23.51 -3.99
C ASN A 461 -12.37 22.84 -2.81
N ASP A 462 -12.39 23.52 -1.66
CA ASP A 462 -11.92 22.96 -0.41
C ASP A 462 -12.79 21.73 -0.03
N PHE A 463 -12.17 20.71 0.53
CA PHE A 463 -12.88 19.49 0.93
C PHE A 463 -13.96 19.78 1.97
N ASN A 464 -15.20 19.52 1.59
CA ASN A 464 -16.35 19.58 2.48
C ASN A 464 -17.28 18.42 2.14
N TYR A 465 -17.45 17.53 3.12
CA TYR A 465 -18.19 16.30 2.95
C TYR A 465 -19.68 16.52 2.65
N GLU A 466 -20.30 17.54 3.26
CA GLU A 466 -21.70 17.88 3.01
C GLU A 466 -21.88 18.46 1.62
N LEU A 467 -21.01 19.38 1.20
CA LEU A 467 -21.04 19.93 -0.16
C LEU A 467 -20.89 18.84 -1.22
N ILE A 468 -19.95 17.90 -1.03
CA ILE A 468 -19.78 16.75 -1.93
C ILE A 468 -21.08 15.94 -2.01
N ARG A 469 -21.71 15.61 -0.88
CA ARG A 469 -22.99 14.88 -0.86
C ARG A 469 -24.11 15.64 -1.57
N THR A 470 -24.20 16.96 -1.38
CA THR A 470 -25.23 17.78 -2.05
C THR A 470 -25.04 17.82 -3.56
N GLU A 471 -23.80 17.98 -4.04
CA GLU A 471 -23.48 17.96 -5.48
C GLU A 471 -23.79 16.59 -6.11
N VAL A 472 -23.47 15.50 -5.41
CA VAL A 472 -23.82 14.13 -5.84
C VAL A 472 -25.34 13.90 -5.83
N ALA A 473 -26.05 14.44 -4.83
CA ALA A 473 -27.52 14.36 -4.77
C ALA A 473 -28.17 15.10 -5.94
N ASN A 474 -27.61 16.24 -6.34
CA ASN A 474 -28.02 17.05 -7.49
C ASN A 474 -27.61 16.45 -8.86
N ASN A 475 -27.14 15.20 -8.89
CA ASN A 475 -26.70 14.50 -10.11
C ASN A 475 -25.51 15.17 -10.84
N ASN A 476 -24.72 15.99 -10.15
CA ASN A 476 -23.48 16.53 -10.71
C ASN A 476 -22.36 15.48 -10.65
N ILE A 477 -21.45 15.54 -11.62
CA ILE A 477 -20.24 14.71 -11.60
C ILE A 477 -19.24 15.38 -10.64
N VAL A 478 -18.77 14.63 -9.65
CA VAL A 478 -17.86 15.15 -8.63
C VAL A 478 -16.58 14.34 -8.64
N PHE A 479 -15.44 15.01 -8.70
CA PHE A 479 -14.13 14.40 -8.53
C PHE A 479 -13.53 14.86 -7.21
N VAL A 480 -13.22 13.91 -6.33
CA VAL A 480 -12.57 14.18 -5.05
C VAL A 480 -11.16 13.61 -5.09
N GLN A 481 -10.18 14.46 -4.83
CA GLN A 481 -8.78 14.10 -4.68
C GLN A 481 -8.37 14.26 -3.21
N ILE A 482 -7.79 13.21 -2.63
CA ILE A 482 -7.13 13.27 -1.32
C ILE A 482 -5.63 13.14 -1.54
N THR A 483 -4.88 14.14 -1.08
CA THR A 483 -3.46 14.33 -1.35
C THR A 483 -2.69 14.78 -0.11
N ALA A 484 -1.36 14.84 -0.19
CA ALA A 484 -0.51 15.49 0.80
C ALA A 484 0.84 15.88 0.19
N ASP A 485 1.54 16.83 0.81
CA ASP A 485 2.87 17.26 0.38
C ASP A 485 3.96 16.22 0.59
N TRP A 486 3.83 15.41 1.64
CA TRP A 486 4.74 14.28 1.91
C TRP A 486 4.46 13.06 1.01
N CYS A 487 3.37 13.08 0.23
CA CYS A 487 3.00 11.98 -0.64
C CYS A 487 3.58 12.15 -2.06
N ALA A 488 4.72 11.48 -2.32
CA ALA A 488 5.40 11.56 -3.61
C ALA A 488 4.51 11.15 -4.79
N THR A 489 3.78 10.03 -4.68
CA THR A 489 2.86 9.55 -5.72
C THR A 489 1.74 10.57 -5.99
N CYS A 490 1.23 11.23 -4.95
CA CYS A 490 0.21 12.27 -5.09
C CYS A 490 0.74 13.44 -5.92
N LYS A 491 1.94 13.94 -5.61
CA LYS A 491 2.59 15.04 -6.33
C LYS A 491 2.95 14.68 -7.77
N ILE A 492 3.36 13.44 -8.01
CA ILE A 492 3.61 12.96 -9.38
C ILE A 492 2.30 12.95 -10.20
N ASN A 493 1.19 12.46 -9.64
CA ASN A 493 -0.10 12.47 -10.32
C ASN A 493 -0.63 13.90 -10.54
N GLU A 494 -0.45 14.81 -9.58
CA GLU A 494 -0.76 16.23 -9.72
C GLU A 494 -0.02 16.81 -10.93
N LEU A 495 1.31 16.71 -10.94
CA LEU A 495 2.16 17.28 -11.97
C LEU A 495 1.96 16.65 -13.36
N LEU A 496 1.82 15.32 -13.45
CA LEU A 496 1.79 14.62 -14.74
C LEU A 496 0.39 14.49 -15.34
N VAL A 497 -0.66 14.53 -14.51
CA VAL A 497 -2.03 14.23 -14.95
C VAL A 497 -3.01 15.34 -14.60
N LEU A 498 -3.14 15.71 -13.33
CA LEU A 498 -4.24 16.57 -12.88
C LEU A 498 -4.04 18.06 -13.18
N ASP A 499 -2.80 18.54 -13.14
CA ASP A 499 -2.43 19.92 -13.48
C ASP A 499 -2.26 20.12 -14.99
N ASN A 500 -2.44 19.05 -15.79
CA ASN A 500 -2.38 19.14 -17.23
C ASN A 500 -3.60 19.90 -17.78
N THR A 501 -3.35 20.88 -18.66
CA THR A 501 -4.40 21.72 -19.28
C THR A 501 -5.43 20.91 -20.07
N TYR A 502 -5.04 19.76 -20.63
CA TYR A 502 -5.95 18.85 -21.35
C TYR A 502 -6.98 18.22 -20.41
N ILE A 503 -6.55 17.70 -19.25
CA ILE A 503 -7.45 17.12 -18.25
C ILE A 503 -8.38 18.19 -17.68
N TYR A 504 -7.86 19.39 -17.42
CA TYR A 504 -8.69 20.49 -16.97
C TYR A 504 -9.80 20.84 -17.97
N LYS A 505 -9.49 20.89 -19.28
CA LYS A 505 -10.51 21.06 -20.33
C LYS A 505 -11.54 19.94 -20.33
N ILE A 506 -11.12 18.69 -20.12
CA ILE A 506 -12.04 17.55 -19.99
C ILE A 506 -12.96 17.72 -18.78
N PHE A 507 -12.44 18.08 -17.61
CA PHE A 507 -13.27 18.33 -16.44
C PHE A 507 -14.27 19.47 -16.69
N LYS A 508 -13.81 20.57 -17.28
CA LYS A 508 -14.66 21.72 -17.61
C LYS A 508 -15.77 21.38 -18.61
N ASN A 509 -15.43 20.69 -19.72
CA ASN A 509 -16.39 20.30 -20.75
C ASN A 509 -17.45 19.34 -20.22
N ASN A 510 -17.08 18.49 -19.25
CA ASN A 510 -17.99 17.55 -18.60
C ASN A 510 -18.63 18.11 -17.32
N LYS A 511 -18.46 19.41 -17.04
CA LYS A 511 -18.99 20.11 -15.86
C LYS A 511 -18.66 19.40 -14.53
N VAL A 512 -17.47 18.81 -14.43
CA VAL A 512 -17.04 18.09 -13.23
C VAL A 512 -16.70 19.08 -12.12
N LYS A 513 -17.30 18.88 -10.95
CA LYS A 513 -16.98 19.62 -9.71
C LYS A 513 -15.73 19.00 -9.07
N LEU A 514 -14.71 19.81 -8.82
CA LEU A 514 -13.41 19.36 -8.33
C LEU A 514 -13.26 19.70 -6.85
N PHE A 515 -12.99 18.70 -6.00
CA PHE A 515 -12.72 18.88 -4.57
C PHE A 515 -11.35 18.33 -4.19
N LYS A 516 -10.59 19.11 -3.42
CA LYS A 516 -9.25 18.73 -2.96
C LYS A 516 -9.24 18.65 -1.44
N ALA A 517 -8.87 17.49 -0.91
CA ALA A 517 -8.63 17.24 0.50
C ALA A 517 -7.11 17.17 0.74
N ASP A 518 -6.57 18.15 1.46
CA ASP A 518 -5.16 18.17 1.85
C ASP A 518 -4.96 17.47 3.21
N TYR A 519 -4.32 16.31 3.16
CA TYR A 519 -4.01 15.45 4.30
C TYR A 519 -2.53 15.58 4.73
N THR A 520 -1.90 16.71 4.44
CA THR A 520 -0.53 17.05 4.91
C THR A 520 -0.47 17.14 6.43
N LEU A 521 -1.50 17.71 7.04
CA LEU A 521 -1.73 17.73 8.48
C LEU A 521 -2.83 16.74 8.86
N LYS A 522 -2.78 16.24 10.10
CA LYS A 522 -3.82 15.34 10.61
C LYS A 522 -5.18 16.04 10.57
N ASN A 523 -6.17 15.39 9.97
CA ASN A 523 -7.54 15.88 9.89
C ASN A 523 -8.52 14.72 10.06
N ASP A 524 -9.32 14.74 11.13
CA ASP A 524 -10.20 13.62 11.47
C ASP A 524 -11.35 13.44 10.47
N HIS A 525 -11.81 14.50 9.80
CA HIS A 525 -12.85 14.42 8.76
C HIS A 525 -12.32 13.73 7.50
N ILE A 526 -11.10 14.07 7.06
CA ILE A 526 -10.46 13.40 5.91
C ILE A 526 -10.17 11.94 6.25
N TYR A 527 -9.73 11.66 7.49
CA TYR A 527 -9.51 10.30 7.97
C TYR A 527 -10.79 9.46 7.97
N GLN A 528 -11.90 10.00 8.50
CA GLN A 528 -13.21 9.33 8.46
C GLN A 528 -13.65 9.07 7.02
N TYR A 529 -13.49 10.05 6.13
CA TYR A 529 -13.84 9.88 4.73
C TYR A 529 -13.02 8.78 4.03
N LEU A 530 -11.71 8.68 4.31
CA LEU A 530 -10.87 7.58 3.84
C LEU A 530 -11.39 6.23 4.37
N LYS A 531 -11.72 6.18 5.67
CA LYS A 531 -12.23 4.97 6.34
C LYS A 531 -13.57 4.51 5.78
N ASP A 532 -14.50 5.44 5.52
CA ASP A 532 -15.82 5.16 4.92
C ASP A 532 -15.71 4.49 3.55
N HIS A 533 -14.60 4.73 2.84
CA HIS A 533 -14.31 4.15 1.54
C HIS A 533 -13.31 2.97 1.61
N ASN A 534 -13.09 2.40 2.81
CA ASN A 534 -12.15 1.30 3.07
C ASN A 534 -10.72 1.60 2.57
N ARG A 535 -10.28 2.86 2.66
CA ARG A 535 -8.93 3.30 2.32
C ARG A 535 -8.18 3.72 3.57
N TYR A 536 -6.91 3.31 3.65
CA TYR A 536 -6.03 3.54 4.80
C TYR A 536 -4.77 4.31 4.44
N GLY A 537 -4.75 4.93 3.25
CA GLY A 537 -3.62 5.66 2.72
C GLY A 537 -4.02 6.58 1.58
N ILE A 538 -3.08 7.45 1.22
CA ILE A 538 -3.18 8.37 0.09
C ILE A 538 -2.11 8.00 -0.97
N PRO A 539 -2.32 8.31 -2.25
CA PRO A 539 -3.44 9.06 -2.81
C PRO A 539 -4.75 8.25 -2.83
N MET A 540 -5.87 8.97 -2.68
CA MET A 540 -7.19 8.43 -3.02
C MET A 540 -7.86 9.38 -3.99
N TYR A 541 -8.42 8.82 -5.06
CA TYR A 541 -9.23 9.55 -6.02
C TYR A 541 -10.56 8.83 -6.19
N ILE A 542 -11.64 9.58 -6.16
CA ILE A 542 -12.99 9.03 -6.32
C ILE A 542 -13.80 9.95 -7.23
N MET A 543 -14.56 9.31 -8.12
CA MET A 543 -15.40 9.98 -9.08
C MET A 543 -16.85 9.57 -8.87
N TYR A 544 -17.70 10.53 -8.56
CA TYR A 544 -19.14 10.37 -8.41
C TYR A 544 -19.86 10.89 -9.64
N GLY A 545 -21.06 10.38 -9.87
CA GLY A 545 -21.95 10.89 -10.90
C GLY A 545 -23.34 10.29 -10.80
N PRO A 546 -24.26 10.68 -11.69
CA PRO A 546 -25.65 10.23 -11.69
C PRO A 546 -25.79 8.69 -11.73
N ASN A 547 -24.96 8.02 -12.53
CA ASN A 547 -24.99 6.55 -12.65
C ASN A 547 -24.26 5.82 -11.53
N ASN A 548 -23.44 6.51 -10.73
CA ASN A 548 -22.75 5.94 -9.59
C ASN A 548 -22.61 6.93 -8.42
N LYS A 549 -23.68 7.06 -7.64
CA LYS A 549 -23.74 7.93 -6.45
C LYS A 549 -22.89 7.45 -5.28
N LYS A 550 -22.50 6.16 -5.26
CA LYS A 550 -21.57 5.61 -4.25
C LYS A 550 -20.10 5.93 -4.58
N GLY A 551 -19.83 6.38 -5.80
CA GLY A 551 -18.51 6.80 -6.25
C GLY A 551 -17.65 5.64 -6.76
N LEU A 552 -16.93 5.90 -7.84
CA LEU A 552 -15.96 5.00 -8.45
C LEU A 552 -14.56 5.37 -7.94
N ILE A 553 -13.97 4.50 -7.13
CA ILE A 553 -12.60 4.67 -6.65
C ILE A 553 -11.62 4.35 -7.77
N LEU A 554 -10.68 5.25 -8.03
CA LEU A 554 -9.64 5.08 -9.03
C LEU A 554 -8.37 4.47 -8.43
N SER A 555 -7.48 4.01 -9.31
CA SER A 555 -6.16 3.52 -8.91
C SER A 555 -5.25 4.65 -8.40
N GLU A 556 -4.34 4.29 -7.49
CA GLU A 556 -3.33 5.19 -6.91
C GLU A 556 -2.40 5.83 -7.96
N ILE A 557 -2.15 5.14 -9.08
CA ILE A 557 -1.44 5.68 -10.24
C ILE A 557 -2.46 6.14 -11.27
N LEU A 558 -2.58 7.45 -11.46
CA LEU A 558 -3.51 8.03 -12.42
C LEU A 558 -2.93 8.07 -13.83
N THR A 559 -3.82 7.98 -14.81
CA THR A 559 -3.50 8.20 -16.23
C THR A 559 -4.66 8.93 -16.90
N PHE A 560 -4.39 9.61 -18.02
CA PHE A 560 -5.41 10.33 -18.78
C PHE A 560 -6.61 9.45 -19.15
N ASN A 561 -6.34 8.23 -19.62
CA ASN A 561 -7.38 7.28 -20.02
C ASN A 561 -8.28 6.91 -18.84
N LYS A 562 -7.71 6.66 -17.66
CA LYS A 562 -8.49 6.29 -16.46
C LYS A 562 -9.48 7.39 -16.04
N ILE A 563 -9.07 8.66 -16.15
CA ILE A 563 -9.97 9.79 -15.88
C ILE A 563 -11.11 9.83 -16.90
N CYS A 564 -10.79 9.70 -18.18
CA CYS A 564 -11.80 9.72 -19.25
C CYS A 564 -12.79 8.57 -19.11
N THR A 565 -12.30 7.35 -18.87
CA THR A 565 -13.14 6.16 -18.67
C THR A 565 -14.03 6.31 -17.44
N ALA A 566 -13.51 6.91 -16.37
CA ALA A 566 -14.29 7.12 -15.16
C ALA A 566 -15.40 8.15 -15.35
N ILE A 567 -15.13 9.27 -16.03
CA ILE A 567 -16.18 10.26 -16.34
C ILE A 567 -17.31 9.60 -17.13
N ASN A 568 -16.98 8.79 -18.13
CA ASN A 568 -17.98 8.09 -18.95
C ASN A 568 -18.72 7.00 -18.18
N ALA A 569 -18.09 6.39 -17.18
CA ALA A 569 -18.73 5.35 -16.36
C ALA A 569 -19.69 5.91 -15.31
N VAL A 570 -19.53 7.17 -14.88
CA VAL A 570 -20.36 7.79 -13.84
C VAL A 570 -21.38 8.80 -14.37
N LYS A 571 -21.17 9.33 -15.58
CA LYS A 571 -22.23 9.95 -16.40
C LYS A 571 -23.34 8.94 -16.64
#